data_AF-A0A7W4ERY0-F1
#
_entry.id   AF-A0A7W4ERY0-F1
#
_cell.length_a   1.000
_cell.length_b   1.000
_cell.length_c   1.000
_cell.angle_alpha   90.00
_cell.angle_beta   90.00
_cell.angle_gamma   90.00
#
_symmetry.space_group_name_H-M   'P 1'
#
loop_
_entity.id
_entity.type
_entity.pdbx_description
1 polymer ?
#
loop_
_entity_poly.entity_id
_entity_poly.type
_entity_poly.pdbx_seq_one_letter_code
_entity_poly.pdbx_strand_id
1 'polypeptide(L)'
;MQQYLSSKYNEGFNISSPKYENGGLGIIGSWRSEVQPVSNKQLKFSISCTPSRDGTFNLSSCSDQYIAAIWSVQASKELEAIVKEVNASSSNGYKADSAQAEIILSGDLVDSVNKQSKYEDNKTKDEDFLYRLIIDAPNDSQKASYVFKIVERLRQEGVYSVDVDVNRNNNSKIRCEVFFNKNKLGNKDDIESCIVKTRE
;
A
#
# COMPACT_ATOMS: atom_id res chain seq x y z
N MET A 1 16.40 15.53 -0.45
CA MET A 1 15.85 14.36 -1.17
C MET A 1 16.92 13.58 -1.92
N GLN A 2 17.55 14.12 -2.99
CA GLN A 2 18.59 13.39 -3.73
C GLN A 2 19.74 12.91 -2.84
N GLN A 3 20.32 13.83 -2.07
CA GLN A 3 21.40 13.51 -1.13
C GLN A 3 20.99 12.45 -0.10
N TYR A 4 19.76 12.52 0.41
CA TYR A 4 19.22 11.53 1.35
C TYR A 4 19.21 10.13 0.74
N LEU A 5 18.57 9.96 -0.43
CA LEU A 5 18.44 8.65 -1.06
C LEU A 5 19.79 8.08 -1.50
N SER A 6 20.63 8.91 -2.12
CA SER A 6 21.96 8.45 -2.57
C SER A 6 22.87 8.12 -1.38
N SER A 7 22.75 8.81 -0.24
CA SER A 7 23.47 8.44 0.99
C SER A 7 22.91 7.16 1.63
N LYS A 8 21.59 6.97 1.66
CA LYS A 8 20.94 5.82 2.31
C LYS A 8 21.13 4.51 1.53
N TYR A 9 21.06 4.57 0.20
CA TYR A 9 21.03 3.37 -0.64
C TYR A 9 22.25 3.17 -1.55
N ASN A 10 23.17 4.15 -1.58
CA ASN A 10 24.35 4.16 -2.44
C ASN A 10 24.01 3.90 -3.91
N GLU A 11 22.95 4.55 -4.41
CA GLU A 11 22.52 4.43 -5.81
C GLU A 11 21.92 5.73 -6.36
N GLY A 12 21.75 5.77 -7.69
CA GLY A 12 21.19 6.90 -8.41
C GLY A 12 19.66 6.85 -8.51
N PHE A 13 19.03 8.01 -8.38
CA PHE A 13 17.57 8.18 -8.45
C PHE A 13 17.20 9.35 -9.36
N ASN A 14 16.10 9.19 -10.09
CA ASN A 14 15.41 10.28 -10.76
C ASN A 14 14.29 10.77 -9.85
N ILE A 15 14.32 12.05 -9.48
CA ILE A 15 13.35 12.66 -8.57
C ILE A 15 12.54 13.67 -9.36
N SER A 16 11.22 13.53 -9.33
CA SER A 16 10.31 14.49 -9.95
C SER A 16 10.32 15.83 -9.19
N SER A 17 9.77 16.88 -9.79
CA SER A 17 9.67 18.18 -9.11
C SER A 17 8.93 18.04 -7.77
N PRO A 18 9.57 18.37 -6.63
CA PRO A 18 8.94 18.27 -5.32
C PRO A 18 7.74 19.21 -5.18
N LYS A 19 6.73 18.78 -4.43
CA LYS A 19 5.53 19.56 -4.10
C LYS A 19 5.45 19.74 -2.59
N TYR A 20 5.09 20.95 -2.16
CA TYR A 20 4.82 21.24 -0.76
C TYR A 20 3.37 20.89 -0.43
N GLU A 21 3.17 20.06 0.59
CA GLU A 21 1.87 19.51 0.98
C GLU A 21 1.65 19.68 2.48
N ASN A 22 0.39 19.75 2.91
CA ASN A 22 -0.03 19.73 4.31
C ASN A 22 0.54 20.86 5.21
N GLY A 23 0.96 21.98 4.62
CA GLY A 23 1.38 23.18 5.35
C GLY A 23 0.28 24.25 5.43
N GLY A 24 0.35 25.10 6.45
CA GLY A 24 -0.64 26.17 6.67
C GLY A 24 -0.26 27.11 7.80
N LEU A 25 -1.20 27.95 8.23
CA LEU A 25 -0.97 28.88 9.34
C LEU A 25 -0.57 28.12 10.61
N GLY A 26 0.69 28.27 11.02
CA GLY A 26 1.26 27.63 12.21
C GLY A 26 1.60 26.14 12.06
N ILE A 27 1.42 25.55 10.87
CA ILE A 27 1.71 24.13 10.59
C ILE A 27 2.78 24.04 9.50
N ILE A 28 3.90 23.40 9.85
CA ILE A 28 4.95 23.08 8.88
C ILE A 28 4.51 21.87 8.07
N GLY A 29 4.39 22.06 6.76
CA GLY A 29 4.11 21.00 5.81
C GLY A 29 5.38 20.24 5.40
N SER A 30 5.20 19.25 4.54
CA SER A 30 6.30 18.43 4.02
C SER A 30 6.45 18.66 2.52
N TRP A 31 7.68 18.51 2.04
CA TRP A 31 7.94 18.39 0.61
C TRP A 31 7.87 16.93 0.23
N ARG A 32 7.08 16.61 -0.80
CA ARG A 32 6.91 15.25 -1.32
C ARG A 32 7.33 15.19 -2.78
N SER A 33 7.93 14.07 -3.20
CA SER A 33 8.21 13.80 -4.61
C SER A 33 8.03 12.32 -4.95
N GLU A 34 7.67 12.05 -6.21
CA GLU A 34 7.76 10.73 -6.82
C GLU A 34 9.18 10.49 -7.34
N VAL A 35 9.70 9.31 -7.04
CA VAL A 35 11.07 8.90 -7.32
C VAL A 35 11.09 7.58 -8.07
N GLN A 36 12.04 7.42 -8.98
CA GLN A 36 12.40 6.14 -9.58
C GLN A 36 13.91 5.88 -9.50
N PRO A 37 14.36 4.67 -9.14
CA PRO A 37 15.76 4.30 -9.29
C PRO A 37 16.19 4.39 -10.75
N VAL A 38 17.41 4.85 -11.01
CA VAL A 38 17.96 4.90 -12.38
C VAL A 38 18.02 3.49 -12.99
N SER A 39 18.27 2.47 -12.17
CA SER A 39 18.34 1.06 -12.53
C SER A 39 16.98 0.44 -12.88
N ASN A 40 15.87 0.98 -12.36
CA ASN A 40 14.53 0.44 -12.59
C ASN A 40 13.47 1.55 -12.63
N LYS A 41 13.21 2.05 -13.85
CA LYS A 41 12.22 3.13 -14.07
C LYS A 41 10.77 2.72 -13.83
N GLN A 42 10.47 1.42 -13.74
CA GLN A 42 9.11 0.95 -13.44
C GLN A 42 8.82 0.99 -11.94
N LEU A 43 9.85 0.94 -11.10
CA LEU A 43 9.70 1.01 -9.66
C LEU A 43 9.56 2.48 -9.23
N LYS A 44 8.33 2.86 -8.87
CA LYS A 44 8.00 4.19 -8.38
C LYS A 44 7.74 4.16 -6.88
N PHE A 45 8.22 5.18 -6.18
CA PHE A 45 7.96 5.34 -4.76
C PHE A 45 7.94 6.83 -4.38
N SER A 46 7.41 7.14 -3.21
CA SER A 46 7.44 8.51 -2.70
C SER A 46 8.55 8.72 -1.68
N ILE A 47 9.15 9.91 -1.72
CA ILE A 47 9.97 10.48 -0.64
C ILE A 47 9.24 11.70 -0.09
N SER A 48 9.30 11.87 1.23
CA SER A 48 8.82 13.06 1.93
C SER A 48 9.94 13.62 2.81
N CYS A 49 10.10 14.94 2.86
CA CYS A 49 11.02 15.62 3.77
C CYS A 49 10.33 16.81 4.43
N THR A 50 10.38 16.88 5.75
CA THR A 50 9.82 18.01 6.51
C THR A 50 10.94 18.99 6.88
N PRO A 51 10.85 20.28 6.54
CA PRO A 51 11.83 21.25 6.99
C PRO A 51 11.69 21.52 8.50
N SER A 52 12.76 22.00 9.11
CA SER A 52 12.75 22.57 10.45
C SER A 52 12.02 23.93 10.47
N ARG A 53 11.74 24.45 11.67
CA ARG A 53 11.04 25.75 11.86
C ARG A 53 11.76 26.93 11.20
N ASP A 54 13.08 26.84 11.06
CA ASP A 54 13.91 27.85 10.40
C ASP A 54 14.03 27.65 8.88
N GLY A 55 13.31 26.66 8.31
CA GLY A 55 13.32 26.35 6.89
C GLY A 55 14.46 25.44 6.43
N THR A 56 15.32 24.98 7.34
CA THR A 56 16.43 24.08 7.00
C THR A 56 15.98 22.62 6.86
N PHE A 57 16.73 21.81 6.13
CA PHE A 57 16.45 20.37 5.99
C PHE A 57 17.56 19.54 6.63
N ASN A 58 17.17 18.51 7.38
CA ASN A 58 18.06 17.46 7.83
C ASN A 58 17.76 16.17 7.05
N LEU A 59 18.75 15.32 6.84
CA LEU A 59 18.54 13.99 6.28
C LEU A 59 17.59 13.15 7.15
N SER A 60 17.64 13.31 8.48
CA SER A 60 16.75 12.60 9.41
C SER A 60 15.30 13.07 9.37
N SER A 61 15.01 14.21 8.72
CA SER A 61 13.63 14.68 8.53
C SER A 61 13.01 14.19 7.22
N CYS A 62 13.73 13.32 6.49
CA CYS A 62 13.27 12.66 5.29
C CYS A 62 12.92 11.20 5.56
N SER A 63 11.87 10.73 4.89
CA SER A 63 11.38 9.36 4.91
C SER A 63 10.98 8.94 3.51
N ASP A 64 11.17 7.67 3.16
CA ASP A 64 10.94 7.15 1.82
C ASP A 64 10.26 5.78 1.83
N GLN A 65 9.62 5.44 0.71
CA GLN A 65 8.93 4.16 0.53
C GLN A 65 9.70 3.25 -0.44
N TYR A 66 11.02 3.35 -0.55
CA TYR A 66 11.78 2.60 -1.54
C TYR A 66 11.75 1.09 -1.27
N ILE A 67 12.04 0.68 -0.03
CA ILE A 67 11.95 -0.74 0.37
C ILE A 67 10.50 -1.23 0.29
N ALA A 68 9.55 -0.41 0.70
CA ALA A 68 8.12 -0.70 0.57
C ALA A 68 7.74 -1.00 -0.89
N ALA A 69 8.19 -0.17 -1.85
CA ALA A 69 7.92 -0.38 -3.27
C ALA A 69 8.55 -1.68 -3.81
N ILE A 70 9.76 -2.03 -3.38
CA ILE A 70 10.38 -3.33 -3.72
C ILE A 70 9.49 -4.47 -3.20
N TRP A 71 9.03 -4.36 -1.95
CA TRP A 71 8.16 -5.33 -1.33
C TRP A 71 6.77 -5.39 -1.96
N SER A 72 6.22 -4.28 -2.48
CA SER A 72 4.97 -4.27 -3.26
C SER A 72 5.05 -5.16 -4.51
N VAL A 73 6.21 -5.21 -5.16
CA VAL A 73 6.44 -6.11 -6.31
C VAL A 73 6.41 -7.58 -5.87
N GLN A 74 6.99 -7.89 -4.70
CA GLN A 74 6.94 -9.25 -4.15
C GLN A 74 5.52 -9.63 -3.70
N ALA A 75 4.88 -8.77 -2.90
CA ALA A 75 3.52 -8.95 -2.41
C ALA A 75 2.51 -9.12 -3.55
N SER A 76 2.67 -8.39 -4.67
CA SER A 76 1.79 -8.55 -5.84
C SER A 76 1.94 -9.93 -6.49
N LYS A 77 3.15 -10.52 -6.51
CA LYS A 77 3.35 -11.89 -7.01
C LYS A 77 2.73 -12.95 -6.10
N GLU A 78 2.82 -12.76 -4.78
CA GLU A 78 2.14 -13.63 -3.82
C GLU A 78 0.60 -13.51 -3.95
N LEU A 79 0.11 -12.29 -4.12
CA LEU A 79 -1.31 -12.02 -4.36
C LEU A 79 -1.83 -12.71 -5.63
N GLU A 80 -1.05 -12.75 -6.72
CA GLU A 80 -1.45 -13.46 -7.93
C GLU A 80 -1.73 -14.95 -7.67
N ALA A 81 -0.96 -15.60 -6.79
CA ALA A 81 -1.19 -17.00 -6.42
C ALA A 81 -2.47 -17.15 -5.59
N ILE A 82 -2.66 -16.27 -4.61
CA ILE A 82 -3.88 -16.22 -3.78
C ILE A 82 -5.13 -16.01 -4.65
N VAL A 83 -5.09 -15.05 -5.57
CA VAL A 83 -6.20 -14.74 -6.48
C VAL A 83 -6.51 -15.92 -7.39
N LYS A 84 -5.50 -16.63 -7.90
CA LYS A 84 -5.71 -17.86 -8.69
C LYS A 84 -6.41 -18.95 -7.88
N GLU A 85 -6.02 -19.14 -6.62
CA GLU A 85 -6.66 -20.11 -5.73
C GLU A 85 -8.12 -19.72 -5.44
N VAL A 86 -8.37 -18.44 -5.11
CA VAL A 86 -9.73 -17.94 -4.86
C VAL A 86 -10.61 -18.09 -6.11
N ASN A 87 -10.08 -17.77 -7.30
CA ASN A 87 -10.77 -17.97 -8.57
C ASN A 87 -11.13 -19.45 -8.81
N ALA A 88 -10.22 -20.37 -8.53
CA ALA A 88 -10.48 -21.80 -8.68
C ALA A 88 -11.53 -22.33 -7.69
N SER A 89 -11.61 -21.74 -6.49
CA SER A 89 -12.64 -22.06 -5.48
C SER A 89 -14.01 -21.41 -5.74
N SER A 90 -14.10 -20.54 -6.74
CA SER A 90 -15.32 -19.80 -7.09
C SER A 90 -16.23 -20.67 -7.97
N SER A 91 -17.29 -21.24 -7.39
CA SER A 91 -18.20 -22.18 -8.06
C SER A 91 -18.90 -21.62 -9.30
N ASN A 92 -19.01 -20.30 -9.41
CA ASN A 92 -19.77 -19.60 -10.45
C ASN A 92 -18.88 -18.86 -11.45
N GLY A 93 -17.56 -19.08 -11.42
CA GLY A 93 -16.60 -18.42 -12.32
C GLY A 93 -16.36 -16.94 -12.03
N TYR A 94 -16.81 -16.43 -10.88
CA TYR A 94 -16.56 -15.05 -10.47
C TYR A 94 -15.07 -14.82 -10.18
N LYS A 95 -14.51 -13.75 -10.75
CA LYS A 95 -13.10 -13.37 -10.65
C LYS A 95 -12.96 -11.85 -10.66
N ALA A 96 -11.88 -11.34 -10.07
CA ALA A 96 -11.48 -9.95 -10.24
C ALA A 96 -10.97 -9.68 -11.66
N ASP A 97 -11.13 -8.43 -12.11
CA ASP A 97 -10.53 -7.90 -13.33
C ASP A 97 -9.04 -7.61 -13.09
N SER A 98 -8.72 -7.08 -11.92
CA SER A 98 -7.34 -6.81 -11.48
C SER A 98 -7.22 -6.95 -9.95
N ALA A 99 -6.03 -7.30 -9.50
CA ALA A 99 -5.66 -7.30 -8.09
C ALA A 99 -4.19 -6.91 -7.96
N GLN A 100 -3.89 -5.97 -7.08
CA GLN A 100 -2.55 -5.46 -6.83
C GLN A 100 -2.31 -5.32 -5.33
N ALA A 101 -1.08 -5.59 -4.92
CA ALA A 101 -0.63 -5.32 -3.56
C ALA A 101 0.28 -4.09 -3.56
N GLU A 102 0.03 -3.18 -2.63
CA GLU A 102 0.94 -2.09 -2.28
C GLU A 102 1.31 -2.23 -0.81
N ILE A 103 2.60 -2.30 -0.52
CA ILE A 103 3.12 -2.23 0.85
C ILE A 103 3.39 -0.77 1.18
N ILE A 104 2.89 -0.36 2.33
CA ILE A 104 3.13 0.96 2.90
C ILE A 104 3.79 0.73 4.26
N LEU A 105 4.95 1.35 4.45
CA LEU A 105 5.66 1.29 5.72
C LEU A 105 5.43 2.60 6.48
N SER A 106 5.31 2.53 7.81
CA SER A 106 5.27 3.69 8.70
C SER A 106 6.26 3.55 9.86
N GLY A 107 6.23 4.54 10.77
CA GLY A 107 6.96 4.53 12.03
C GLY A 107 8.43 4.12 11.91
N ASP A 108 8.89 3.31 12.85
CA ASP A 108 10.29 2.90 12.96
C ASP A 108 10.68 1.89 11.86
N LEU A 109 9.69 1.21 11.26
CA LEU A 109 9.95 0.21 10.24
C LEU A 109 10.52 0.85 8.97
N VAL A 110 10.05 2.04 8.57
CA VAL A 110 10.57 2.77 7.40
C VAL A 110 12.06 3.06 7.50
N ASP A 111 12.52 3.39 8.70
CA ASP A 111 13.90 3.82 8.92
C ASP A 111 14.85 2.65 9.24
N SER A 112 14.32 1.54 9.75
CA SER A 112 15.11 0.36 10.13
C SER A 112 15.36 -0.63 8.98
N VAL A 113 14.53 -0.64 7.94
CA VAL A 113 14.67 -1.58 6.82
C VAL A 113 15.60 -1.05 5.73
N ASN A 114 16.27 -1.98 5.04
CA ASN A 114 17.14 -1.69 3.90
C ASN A 114 17.05 -2.80 2.84
N LYS A 115 17.86 -2.73 1.78
CA LYS A 115 17.81 -3.70 0.66
C LYS A 115 18.12 -5.15 1.05
N GLN A 116 18.72 -5.40 2.22
CA GLN A 116 18.96 -6.74 2.75
C GLN A 116 17.79 -7.24 3.61
N SER A 117 16.91 -6.34 4.08
CA SER A 117 15.71 -6.70 4.83
C SER A 117 14.74 -7.46 3.92
N LYS A 118 14.24 -8.60 4.42
CA LYS A 118 13.35 -9.47 3.65
C LYS A 118 11.89 -9.16 3.95
N TYR A 119 11.07 -9.20 2.91
CA TYR A 119 9.62 -9.06 3.03
C TYR A 119 9.03 -10.10 3.99
N GLU A 120 9.41 -11.37 3.85
CA GLU A 120 8.92 -12.48 4.70
C GLU A 120 9.13 -12.26 6.19
N ASP A 121 10.28 -11.68 6.57
CA ASP A 121 10.63 -11.44 7.97
C ASP A 121 9.83 -10.25 8.57
N ASN A 122 9.14 -9.47 7.73
CA ASN A 122 8.48 -8.23 8.12
C ASN A 122 6.96 -8.23 7.89
N LYS A 123 6.44 -9.04 6.96
CA LYS A 123 5.02 -9.03 6.57
C LYS A 123 4.05 -9.40 7.70
N THR A 124 4.55 -10.04 8.76
CA THR A 124 3.75 -10.50 9.92
C THR A 124 3.85 -9.57 11.14
N LYS A 125 4.53 -8.43 11.03
CA LYS A 125 4.75 -7.50 12.16
C LYS A 125 3.50 -6.72 12.56
N ASP A 126 2.56 -6.54 11.63
CA ASP A 126 1.30 -5.77 11.72
C ASP A 126 1.44 -4.29 12.07
N GLU A 127 2.28 -3.95 13.03
CA GLU A 127 2.67 -2.58 13.34
C GLU A 127 3.64 -2.09 12.26
N ASP A 128 3.41 -0.84 11.83
CA ASP A 128 4.22 -0.14 10.84
C ASP A 128 4.34 -0.79 9.45
N PHE A 129 3.60 -1.87 9.22
CA PHE A 129 3.48 -2.58 7.97
C PHE A 129 2.01 -2.62 7.57
N LEU A 130 1.67 -1.98 6.46
CA LEU A 130 0.32 -1.98 5.89
C LEU A 130 0.34 -2.66 4.53
N TYR A 131 -0.49 -3.70 4.38
CA TYR A 131 -0.78 -4.33 3.11
C TYR A 131 -2.02 -3.68 2.51
N ARG A 132 -1.86 -2.81 1.52
CA ARG A 132 -2.98 -2.28 0.76
C ARG A 132 -3.34 -3.23 -0.38
N LEU A 133 -4.54 -3.80 -0.30
CA LEU A 133 -5.11 -4.70 -1.30
C LEU A 133 -6.00 -3.89 -2.25
N ILE A 134 -5.51 -3.62 -3.46
CA ILE A 134 -6.23 -2.86 -4.48
C ILE A 134 -6.89 -3.86 -5.43
N ILE A 135 -8.22 -3.91 -5.46
CA ILE A 135 -8.98 -4.81 -6.33
C ILE A 135 -9.94 -4.05 -7.21
N ASP A 136 -9.95 -4.38 -8.50
CA ASP A 136 -11.04 -4.07 -9.40
C ASP A 136 -11.78 -5.36 -9.75
N ALA A 137 -13.08 -5.39 -9.47
CA ALA A 137 -13.91 -6.56 -9.69
C ALA A 137 -15.31 -6.18 -10.20
N PRO A 138 -15.96 -7.05 -10.99
CA PRO A 138 -17.31 -6.83 -11.49
C PRO A 138 -18.32 -6.63 -10.36
N ASN A 139 -19.27 -5.72 -10.57
CA ASN A 139 -20.36 -5.47 -9.64
C ASN A 139 -21.35 -6.64 -9.65
N ASP A 140 -21.21 -7.50 -8.66
CA ASP A 140 -22.02 -8.69 -8.44
C ASP A 140 -22.22 -8.88 -6.93
N SER A 141 -23.30 -9.56 -6.55
CA SER A 141 -23.55 -10.01 -5.17
C SER A 141 -22.38 -10.77 -4.53
N GLN A 142 -21.55 -11.44 -5.32
CA GLN A 142 -20.40 -12.21 -4.85
C GLN A 142 -19.17 -11.36 -4.54
N LYS A 143 -19.16 -10.09 -4.96
CA LYS A 143 -17.98 -9.22 -4.88
C LYS A 143 -17.39 -9.13 -3.48
N ALA A 144 -18.23 -8.80 -2.49
CA ALA A 144 -17.78 -8.67 -1.11
C ALA A 144 -17.22 -9.98 -0.56
N SER A 145 -17.91 -11.11 -0.82
CA SER A 145 -17.46 -12.45 -0.44
C SER A 145 -16.13 -12.83 -1.09
N TYR A 146 -15.98 -12.54 -2.39
CA TYR A 146 -14.76 -12.80 -3.14
C TYR A 146 -13.56 -12.03 -2.59
N VAL A 147 -13.72 -10.73 -2.36
CA VAL A 147 -12.66 -9.89 -1.78
C VAL A 147 -12.32 -10.37 -0.37
N PHE A 148 -13.33 -10.68 0.45
CA PHE A 148 -13.09 -11.16 1.81
C PHE A 148 -12.32 -12.49 1.84
N LYS A 149 -12.58 -13.41 0.91
CA LYS A 149 -11.79 -14.65 0.78
C LYS A 149 -10.30 -14.38 0.53
N ILE A 150 -9.96 -13.35 -0.25
CA ILE A 150 -8.56 -12.97 -0.46
C ILE A 150 -7.95 -12.46 0.85
N VAL A 151 -8.68 -11.65 1.62
CA VAL A 151 -8.25 -11.21 2.96
C VAL A 151 -8.03 -12.40 3.89
N GLU A 152 -8.91 -13.41 3.87
CA GLU A 152 -8.75 -14.64 4.65
C GLU A 152 -7.47 -15.40 4.26
N ARG A 153 -7.14 -15.48 2.97
CA ARG A 153 -5.89 -16.10 2.50
C ARG A 153 -4.65 -15.30 2.92
N LEU A 154 -4.70 -13.97 2.85
CA LEU A 154 -3.62 -13.13 3.36
C LEU A 154 -3.34 -13.37 4.86
N ARG A 155 -4.39 -13.61 5.66
CA ARG A 155 -4.23 -13.97 7.08
C ARG A 155 -3.59 -15.34 7.29
N GLN A 156 -3.87 -16.30 6.42
CA GLN A 156 -3.21 -17.62 6.47
C GLN A 156 -1.70 -17.48 6.21
N GLU A 157 -1.31 -16.50 5.40
CA GLU A 157 0.09 -16.09 5.17
C GLU A 157 0.65 -15.15 6.27
N GLY A 158 -0.10 -14.93 7.35
CA GLY A 158 0.32 -14.12 8.50
C GLY A 158 0.18 -12.61 8.34
N VAL A 159 -0.45 -12.13 7.25
CA VAL A 159 -0.67 -10.70 7.00
C VAL A 159 -2.04 -10.29 7.57
N TYR A 160 -2.06 -9.51 8.65
CA TYR A 160 -3.31 -9.06 9.28
C TYR A 160 -3.64 -7.60 9.01
N SER A 161 -2.64 -6.71 8.99
CA SER A 161 -2.83 -5.27 8.71
C SER A 161 -3.10 -5.06 7.22
N VAL A 162 -4.38 -5.11 6.84
CA VAL A 162 -4.84 -5.07 5.45
C VAL A 162 -5.80 -3.92 5.24
N ASP A 163 -5.45 -3.01 4.35
CA ASP A 163 -6.34 -1.96 3.85
C ASP A 163 -6.92 -2.39 2.50
N VAL A 164 -8.18 -2.77 2.51
CA VAL A 164 -8.89 -3.22 1.30
C VAL A 164 -9.42 -2.00 0.57
N ASP A 165 -8.87 -1.76 -0.61
CA ASP A 165 -9.31 -0.71 -1.51
C ASP A 165 -9.97 -1.35 -2.74
N VAL A 166 -11.30 -1.28 -2.82
CA VAL A 166 -12.10 -1.93 -3.88
C VAL A 166 -12.98 -0.95 -4.63
N ASN A 167 -13.08 -1.07 -5.96
CA ASN A 167 -14.02 -0.27 -6.74
C ASN A 167 -15.47 -0.51 -6.28
N ARG A 168 -16.32 0.54 -6.16
CA ARG A 168 -17.71 0.32 -5.72
C ARG A 168 -18.58 -0.33 -6.80
N ASN A 169 -18.47 0.11 -8.05
CA ASN A 169 -19.21 -0.46 -9.17
C ASN A 169 -18.32 -0.62 -10.41
N ASN A 170 -18.89 -1.18 -11.49
CA ASN A 170 -18.17 -1.37 -12.76
C ASN A 170 -17.66 -0.02 -13.25
N ASN A 171 -16.34 0.12 -13.35
CA ASN A 171 -15.67 1.32 -13.87
C ASN A 171 -15.87 2.61 -13.04
N SER A 172 -16.30 2.56 -11.77
CA SER A 172 -16.30 3.77 -10.93
C SER A 172 -14.88 4.16 -10.50
N LYS A 173 -14.56 5.45 -10.62
CA LYS A 173 -13.45 6.09 -9.88
C LYS A 173 -13.67 6.10 -8.35
N ILE A 174 -14.90 5.82 -7.91
CA ILE A 174 -15.27 5.77 -6.49
C ILE A 174 -14.82 4.42 -5.93
N ARG A 175 -13.96 4.48 -4.91
CA ARG A 175 -13.45 3.31 -4.21
C ARG A 175 -14.01 3.23 -2.80
N CYS A 176 -13.99 2.04 -2.26
CA CYS A 176 -14.39 1.69 -0.91
C CYS A 176 -13.13 1.20 -0.20
N GLU A 177 -12.77 1.86 0.90
CA GLU A 177 -11.60 1.53 1.71
C GLU A 177 -12.08 0.94 3.04
N VAL A 178 -11.64 -0.29 3.35
CA VAL A 178 -11.96 -0.99 4.60
C VAL A 178 -10.69 -1.57 5.21
N PHE A 179 -10.38 -1.11 6.41
CA PHE A 179 -9.21 -1.57 7.15
C PHE A 179 -9.53 -2.73 8.12
N PHE A 180 -8.71 -3.78 8.04
CA PHE A 180 -8.69 -4.94 8.93
C PHE A 180 -7.32 -5.08 9.61
N ASN A 181 -7.32 -5.61 10.84
CA ASN A 181 -6.11 -5.96 11.59
C ASN A 181 -6.42 -7.05 12.64
N LYS A 182 -5.43 -7.45 13.45
CA LYS A 182 -5.63 -8.47 14.50
C LYS A 182 -6.74 -8.14 15.50
N ASN A 183 -6.94 -6.86 15.79
CA ASN A 183 -7.97 -6.39 16.73
C ASN A 183 -9.33 -6.16 16.07
N LYS A 184 -9.36 -6.10 14.74
CA LYS A 184 -10.55 -5.89 13.90
C LYS A 184 -10.47 -6.82 12.69
N LEU A 185 -10.71 -8.10 12.93
CA LEU A 185 -10.72 -9.10 11.87
C LEU A 185 -11.85 -8.83 10.86
N GLY A 186 -12.98 -8.27 11.30
CA GLY A 186 -14.11 -7.98 10.44
C GLY A 186 -14.63 -9.20 9.67
N ASN A 187 -15.50 -8.94 8.69
CA ASN A 187 -16.16 -9.96 7.88
C ASN A 187 -16.52 -9.44 6.48
N LYS A 188 -17.20 -10.27 5.67
CA LYS A 188 -17.66 -9.87 4.33
C LYS A 188 -18.64 -8.68 4.37
N ASP A 189 -19.43 -8.51 5.44
CA ASP A 189 -20.47 -7.50 5.54
C ASP A 189 -19.84 -6.10 5.73
N ASP A 190 -18.64 -6.02 6.32
CA ASP A 190 -17.87 -4.77 6.36
C ASP A 190 -17.54 -4.27 4.95
N ILE A 191 -17.17 -5.18 4.05
CA ILE A 191 -16.89 -4.88 2.64
C ILE A 191 -18.19 -4.57 1.90
N GLU A 192 -19.22 -5.40 2.09
CA GLU A 192 -20.53 -5.23 1.45
C GLU A 192 -21.15 -3.88 1.81
N SER A 193 -21.19 -3.52 3.09
CA SER A 193 -21.72 -2.23 3.54
C SER A 193 -20.97 -1.05 2.94
N CYS A 194 -19.66 -1.16 2.76
CA CYS A 194 -18.84 -0.11 2.17
C CYS A 194 -19.02 0.02 0.65
N ILE A 195 -19.21 -1.10 -0.06
CA ILE A 195 -19.56 -1.10 -1.49
C ILE A 195 -20.99 -0.57 -1.71
N VAL A 196 -21.95 -1.01 -0.88
CA VAL A 196 -23.39 -0.75 -1.03
C VAL A 196 -23.79 0.65 -0.55
N LYS A 197 -22.98 1.34 0.28
CA LYS A 197 -23.23 2.73 0.77
C LYS A 197 -23.47 3.74 -0.37
N THR A 198 -24.69 3.72 -0.89
CA THR A 198 -25.30 4.63 -1.86
C THR A 198 -26.83 4.54 -1.73
N ARG A 199 -27.39 4.87 -0.55
CA ARG A 199 -28.77 5.36 -0.38
C ARG A 199 -28.90 6.11 0.95
N GLU A 200 -28.36 7.32 1.03
CA GLU A 200 -28.96 8.45 1.73
C GLU A 200 -28.80 9.69 0.86
#